data_AF-A0A954H2B4-F1
#
_entry.id   AF-A0A954H2B4-F1
#
_cell.length_a   1.000
_cell.length_b   1.000
_cell.length_c   1.000
_cell.angle_alpha   90.00
_cell.angle_beta   90.00
_cell.angle_gamma   90.00
#
_symmetry.space_group_name_H-M   'P 1'
#
loop_
_entity.id
_entity.type
_entity.pdbx_description
1 polymer ?
#
loop_
_entity_poly.entity_id
_entity_poly.type
_entity_poly.pdbx_seq_one_letter_code
_entity_poly.pdbx_strand_id
1 'polypeptide(L)'
;MSSSVSARRHDLDALRGFAMLLGIVLHSTMSFIPGMGVIWGVQDSQPSGLYAILLASIHGWRMPLFFLVSGFFTAMLWKKRGLRALLVHRFKRIFLPMVLAMLTIIPLMWVVSSYVRSQPASESAEMVTDNADVGEPAEQRGAVDIDVSAAVVTGDLDSLKAYL
;
A
#
# COMPACT_ATOMS: atom_id res chain seq x y z
N MET A 1 39.73 -38.00 -6.97
CA MET A 1 38.31 -37.80 -6.61
C MET A 1 38.00 -36.32 -6.74
N SER A 2 37.40 -35.90 -7.86
CA SER A 2 37.05 -34.48 -8.07
C SER A 2 35.76 -34.19 -7.31
N SER A 3 35.87 -33.45 -6.21
CA SER A 3 34.72 -32.92 -5.50
C SER A 3 34.07 -31.87 -6.38
N SER A 4 32.97 -32.22 -7.07
CA SER A 4 32.12 -31.24 -7.73
C SER A 4 31.58 -30.30 -6.66
N VAL A 5 32.18 -29.13 -6.51
CA VAL A 5 31.59 -28.01 -5.78
C VAL A 5 30.19 -27.85 -6.37
N SER A 6 29.16 -28.09 -5.57
CA SER A 6 27.76 -27.86 -5.96
C SER A 6 27.64 -26.39 -6.35
N ALA A 7 27.81 -26.06 -7.63
CA ALA A 7 27.83 -24.68 -8.13
C ALA A 7 26.56 -23.98 -7.66
N ARG A 8 26.74 -23.01 -6.76
CA ARG A 8 25.66 -22.15 -6.31
C ARG A 8 25.22 -21.36 -7.54
N ARG A 9 23.92 -21.35 -7.83
CA ARG A 9 23.40 -20.63 -9.00
C ARG A 9 23.35 -19.14 -8.68
N HIS A 10 24.47 -18.46 -8.91
CA HIS A 10 24.62 -17.03 -8.67
C HIS A 10 23.70 -16.21 -9.59
N ASP A 11 23.43 -16.68 -10.81
CA ASP A 11 22.56 -15.99 -11.76
C ASP A 11 21.13 -15.78 -11.23
N LEU A 12 20.58 -16.77 -10.52
CA LEU A 12 19.23 -16.70 -9.96
C LEU A 12 19.15 -15.83 -8.71
N ASP A 13 20.24 -15.80 -7.94
CA ASP A 13 20.35 -14.91 -6.79
C ASP A 13 20.54 -13.46 -7.25
N ALA A 14 21.32 -13.24 -8.31
CA ALA A 14 21.48 -11.95 -8.97
C ALA A 14 20.16 -11.45 -9.57
N LEU A 15 19.39 -12.32 -10.25
CA LEU A 15 18.07 -11.98 -10.80
C LEU A 15 17.10 -11.55 -9.70
N ARG A 16 17.09 -12.28 -8.58
CA ARG A 16 16.28 -11.93 -7.41
C ARG A 16 16.74 -10.62 -6.78
N GLY A 17 18.05 -10.42 -6.62
CA GLY A 17 18.63 -9.20 -6.07
C GLY A 17 18.29 -7.98 -6.92
N PHE A 18 18.41 -8.10 -8.24
CA PHE A 18 18.01 -7.09 -9.20
C PHE A 18 16.51 -6.73 -9.07
N ALA A 19 15.64 -7.74 -8.97
CA ALA A 19 14.21 -7.51 -8.77
C ALA A 19 13.89 -6.81 -7.43
N MET A 20 14.69 -7.04 -6.38
CA MET A 20 14.57 -6.33 -5.09
C MET A 20 15.02 -4.87 -5.19
N LEU A 21 16.12 -4.59 -5.89
CA LEU A 21 16.59 -3.22 -6.14
C LEU A 21 15.57 -2.41 -6.95
N LEU A 22 14.93 -3.05 -7.93
CA LEU A 22 13.87 -2.42 -8.71
C LEU A 22 12.64 -2.06 -7.87
N GLY A 23 12.45 -2.75 -6.74
CA GLY A 23 11.47 -2.37 -5.73
C GLY A 23 11.72 -0.98 -5.17
N ILE A 24 12.96 -0.60 -4.90
CA ILE A 24 13.33 0.72 -4.36
C ILE A 24 12.94 1.81 -5.37
N VAL A 25 13.26 1.60 -6.65
CA VAL A 25 12.87 2.51 -7.74
C VAL A 25 11.35 2.69 -7.78
N LEU A 26 10.59 1.60 -7.69
CA LEU A 26 9.13 1.65 -7.72
C LEU A 26 8.57 2.47 -6.55
N HIS A 27 9.08 2.30 -5.33
CA HIS A 27 8.63 3.10 -4.17
C HIS A 27 9.02 4.58 -4.31
N SER A 28 10.19 4.87 -4.88
CA SER A 28 10.61 6.26 -5.12
C SER A 28 9.68 6.98 -6.11
N THR A 29 9.18 6.28 -7.13
CA THR A 29 8.28 6.90 -8.12
C THR A 29 6.85 7.07 -7.63
N MET A 30 6.41 6.37 -6.56
CA MET A 30 5.04 6.48 -6.02
C MET A 30 4.68 7.91 -5.57
N SER A 31 5.67 8.70 -5.14
CA SER A 31 5.47 10.09 -4.72
C SER A 31 5.12 11.04 -5.87
N PHE A 32 5.37 10.63 -7.12
CA PHE A 32 5.21 11.45 -8.32
C PHE A 32 3.99 11.04 -9.17
N ILE A 33 3.14 10.13 -8.67
CA ILE A 33 1.98 9.62 -9.39
C ILE A 33 0.72 10.37 -8.94
N PRO A 34 -0.01 11.03 -9.86
CA PRO A 34 -1.21 11.75 -9.51
C PRO A 34 -2.30 10.80 -8.96
N GLY A 35 -2.96 11.20 -7.87
CA GLY A 35 -4.10 10.46 -7.30
C GLY A 35 -3.75 9.31 -6.34
N MET A 36 -2.47 9.13 -5.98
CA MET A 36 -2.04 8.11 -5.01
C MET A 36 -2.12 8.56 -3.53
N GLY A 37 -2.69 9.73 -3.23
CA GLY A 37 -2.70 10.33 -1.88
C GLY A 37 -3.37 9.48 -0.79
N VAL A 38 -4.30 8.59 -1.14
CA VAL A 38 -4.97 7.68 -0.20
C VAL A 38 -4.06 6.51 0.21
N ILE A 39 -3.15 6.09 -0.67
CA ILE A 39 -2.25 4.95 -0.45
C ILE A 39 -0.85 5.43 -0.01
N TRP A 40 -0.46 6.63 -0.41
CA TRP A 40 0.87 7.19 -0.23
C TRP A 40 0.78 8.66 0.22
N GLY A 41 1.02 8.89 1.51
CA GLY A 41 0.74 10.18 2.18
C GLY A 41 1.66 11.35 1.79
N VAL A 42 2.70 11.12 0.99
CA VAL A 42 3.61 12.19 0.52
C VAL A 42 3.49 12.30 -1.00
N GLN A 43 3.02 13.44 -1.49
CA GLN A 43 2.88 13.70 -2.93
C GLN A 43 3.76 14.89 -3.31
N ASP A 44 4.45 14.79 -4.44
CA ASP A 44 5.20 15.92 -4.98
C ASP A 44 4.26 16.97 -5.57
N SER A 45 4.70 18.22 -5.56
CA SER A 45 4.05 19.35 -6.23
C SER A 45 3.94 19.21 -7.75
N GLN A 46 4.80 18.41 -8.40
CA GLN A 46 4.82 18.20 -9.84
C GLN A 46 4.63 16.71 -10.21
N PRO A 47 3.43 16.15 -10.06
CA PRO A 47 3.16 14.77 -10.45
C PRO A 47 3.14 14.62 -11.98
N SER A 48 3.62 13.48 -12.50
CA SER A 48 3.60 13.19 -13.93
C SER A 48 3.12 11.77 -14.24
N GLY A 49 2.28 11.63 -15.28
CA GLY A 49 1.77 10.33 -15.73
C GLY A 49 2.85 9.39 -16.25
N LEU A 50 4.04 9.90 -16.63
CA LEU A 50 5.17 9.08 -17.06
C LEU A 50 5.65 8.14 -15.95
N TYR A 51 5.66 8.60 -14.70
CA TYR A 51 6.04 7.77 -13.56
C TYR A 51 5.04 6.63 -13.31
N ALA A 52 3.76 6.84 -13.62
CA ALA A 52 2.75 5.78 -13.55
C ALA A 52 3.01 4.68 -14.59
N ILE A 53 3.41 5.06 -15.81
CA ILE A 53 3.77 4.10 -16.88
C ILE A 53 5.04 3.32 -16.50
N LEU A 54 6.06 4.00 -15.97
CA LEU A 54 7.27 3.34 -15.48
C LEU A 54 6.96 2.36 -14.34
N LEU A 55 6.14 2.79 -13.38
CA LEU A 55 5.69 1.94 -12.27
C LEU A 55 4.93 0.71 -12.79
N ALA A 56 3.95 0.90 -13.68
CA ALA A 56 3.17 -0.20 -14.26
C ALA A 56 4.06 -1.18 -15.04
N SER A 57 5.01 -0.65 -15.82
CA SER A 57 5.96 -1.46 -16.60
C SER A 57 6.82 -2.32 -15.68
N ILE A 58 7.44 -1.73 -14.67
CA ILE A 58 8.28 -2.44 -13.68
C ILE A 58 7.44 -3.45 -12.89
N HIS A 59 6.28 -3.03 -12.41
CA HIS A 59 5.41 -3.86 -11.58
C HIS A 59 4.93 -5.11 -12.33
N GLY A 60 4.53 -4.91 -13.59
CA GLY A 60 3.91 -5.93 -14.43
C GLY A 60 4.76 -7.20 -14.58
N TRP A 61 6.08 -7.08 -14.76
CA TRP A 61 6.95 -8.25 -14.88
C TRP A 61 7.68 -8.64 -13.60
N ARG A 62 7.89 -7.71 -12.66
CA ARG A 62 8.57 -8.02 -11.39
C ARG A 62 7.81 -9.09 -10.59
N MET A 63 6.48 -8.99 -10.52
CA MET A 63 5.65 -9.96 -9.79
C MET A 63 5.73 -11.38 -10.43
N PRO A 64 5.49 -11.56 -11.75
CA PRO A 64 5.74 -12.85 -12.43
C PRO A 64 7.15 -13.40 -12.27
N LEU A 65 8.19 -12.55 -12.32
CA LEU A 65 9.57 -12.99 -12.14
C LEU A 65 9.81 -13.60 -10.76
N PHE A 66 9.26 -13.02 -9.69
CA PHE A 66 9.36 -13.62 -8.36
C PHE A 66 8.66 -14.98 -8.29
N PHE A 67 7.52 -15.16 -8.96
CA PHE A 67 6.84 -16.46 -9.05
C PHE A 67 7.69 -17.50 -9.78
N LEU A 68 8.29 -17.14 -10.92
CA LEU A 68 9.18 -18.04 -11.68
C LEU A 68 10.39 -18.46 -10.85
N VAL A 69 11.07 -17.50 -10.21
CA VAL A 69 12.24 -17.77 -9.37
C VAL A 69 11.86 -18.63 -8.15
N SER A 70 10.73 -18.36 -7.51
CA SER A 70 10.20 -19.16 -6.40
C SER A 70 9.88 -20.60 -6.82
N GLY A 71 9.22 -20.78 -7.96
CA GLY A 71 8.90 -22.09 -8.53
C GLY A 71 10.17 -22.89 -8.85
N PHE A 72 11.16 -22.24 -9.46
CA PHE A 72 12.45 -22.85 -9.76
C PHE A 72 13.18 -23.35 -8.49
N PHE A 73 13.24 -22.52 -7.44
CA PHE A 73 13.83 -22.93 -6.17
C PHE A 73 13.04 -24.06 -5.50
N THR A 74 11.71 -24.05 -5.63
CA THR A 74 10.83 -25.10 -5.09
C THR A 74 11.10 -26.45 -5.75
N ALA A 75 11.17 -26.48 -7.09
CA ALA A 75 11.50 -27.69 -7.85
C ALA A 75 12.91 -28.22 -7.52
N MET A 76 13.90 -27.33 -7.40
CA MET A 76 15.26 -27.71 -7.00
C MET A 76 15.30 -28.27 -5.57
N LEU A 77 14.55 -27.66 -4.65
CA LEU A 77 14.51 -28.08 -3.25
C LEU A 77 13.83 -29.44 -3.09
N TRP A 78 12.76 -29.67 -3.87
CA TRP A 78 12.08 -30.96 -3.94
C TRP A 78 13.04 -32.07 -4.33
N LYS A 79 13.83 -31.87 -5.41
CA LYS A 79 14.80 -32.85 -5.89
C LYS A 79 15.94 -33.15 -4.88
N LYS A 80 16.32 -32.18 -4.03
CA LYS A 80 17.55 -32.26 -3.22
C LYS A 80 17.37 -32.80 -1.80
N ARG A 81 16.21 -32.57 -1.14
CA ARG A 81 16.07 -32.85 0.32
C ARG A 81 14.71 -33.39 0.77
N GLY A 82 13.71 -33.50 -0.11
CA GLY A 82 12.34 -33.85 0.27
C GLY A 82 11.60 -32.71 0.99
N LEU A 83 10.34 -32.45 0.62
CA LEU A 83 9.59 -31.24 1.01
C LEU A 83 9.37 -31.06 2.52
N ARG A 84 9.23 -32.16 3.26
CA ARG A 84 8.60 -32.14 4.60
C ARG A 84 9.41 -31.39 5.67
N ALA A 85 10.69 -31.71 5.85
CA ALA A 85 11.47 -31.12 6.95
C ALA A 85 11.78 -29.62 6.72
N LEU A 86 11.93 -29.20 5.47
CA LEU A 86 12.20 -27.81 5.10
C LEU A 86 10.95 -26.92 5.14
N LEU A 87 9.79 -27.43 4.72
CA LEU A 87 8.54 -26.68 4.82
C LEU A 87 8.17 -26.42 6.27
N VAL A 88 8.28 -27.42 7.16
CA VAL A 88 7.91 -27.24 8.58
C VAL A 88 8.77 -26.15 9.23
N HIS A 89 10.08 -26.13 8.95
CA HIS A 89 10.97 -25.13 9.52
C HIS A 89 10.75 -23.73 8.96
N ARG A 90 10.42 -23.61 7.66
CA ARG A 90 10.08 -22.31 7.02
C ARG A 90 8.71 -21.82 7.45
N PHE A 91 7.73 -22.72 7.51
CA PHE A 91 6.38 -22.40 7.94
C PHE A 91 6.40 -21.88 9.37
N LYS A 92 7.09 -22.54 10.31
CA LYS A 92 7.19 -22.07 11.69
C LYS A 92 7.87 -20.69 11.80
N ARG A 93 8.83 -20.39 10.92
CA ARG A 93 9.55 -19.11 10.91
C ARG A 93 8.82 -17.97 10.18
N ILE A 94 7.86 -18.28 9.32
CA ILE A 94 7.03 -17.28 8.59
C ILE A 94 5.69 -17.09 9.29
N PHE A 95 5.05 -18.18 9.70
CA PHE A 95 3.76 -18.19 10.36
C PHE A 95 3.82 -17.53 11.74
N LEU A 96 4.88 -17.77 12.50
CA LEU A 96 5.04 -17.16 13.82
C LEU A 96 5.11 -15.62 13.78
N PRO A 97 5.99 -14.97 12.99
CA PRO A 97 5.99 -13.51 12.89
C PRO A 97 4.70 -12.98 12.25
N MET A 98 4.07 -13.73 11.33
CA MET A 98 2.79 -13.32 10.76
C MET A 98 1.68 -13.27 11.81
N VAL A 99 1.52 -14.31 12.64
CA VAL A 99 0.49 -14.34 13.68
C VAL A 99 0.78 -13.29 14.76
N LEU A 100 2.04 -13.12 15.16
CA LEU A 100 2.43 -12.08 16.12
C LEU A 100 2.17 -10.67 15.57
N ALA A 101 2.53 -10.41 14.32
CA ALA A 101 2.23 -9.14 13.66
C ALA A 101 0.73 -8.93 13.48
N MET A 102 -0.03 -9.96 13.15
CA MET A 102 -1.49 -9.90 13.03
C MET A 102 -2.13 -9.50 14.37
N LEU A 103 -1.71 -10.14 15.46
CA LEU A 103 -2.24 -9.88 16.79
C LEU A 103 -1.77 -8.57 17.41
N THR A 104 -0.69 -7.97 16.91
CA THR A 104 -0.19 -6.68 17.44
C THR A 104 -0.57 -5.51 16.55
N ILE A 105 -0.31 -5.60 15.24
CA ILE A 105 -0.50 -4.50 14.28
C ILE A 105 -1.99 -4.25 14.02
N ILE A 106 -2.83 -5.28 13.86
CA ILE A 106 -4.27 -5.05 13.63
C ILE A 106 -4.91 -4.30 14.80
N PRO A 107 -4.88 -4.79 16.05
CA PRO A 107 -5.55 -4.07 17.13
C PRO A 107 -4.92 -2.68 17.37
N LEU A 108 -3.60 -2.54 17.19
CA LEU A 108 -2.96 -1.24 17.24
C LEU A 108 -3.51 -0.28 16.18
N MET A 109 -3.69 -0.74 14.94
CA MET A 109 -4.26 0.07 13.86
C MET A 109 -5.71 0.47 14.16
N TRP A 110 -6.50 -0.42 14.76
CA TRP A 110 -7.87 -0.12 15.20
C TRP A 110 -7.90 0.94 16.30
N VAL A 111 -7.01 0.85 17.29
CA VAL A 111 -6.86 1.84 18.36
C VAL A 111 -6.40 3.19 17.83
N VAL A 112 -5.43 3.21 16.92
CA VAL A 112 -4.98 4.46 16.28
C VAL A 112 -6.09 5.06 15.43
N SER A 113 -6.82 4.25 14.66
CA SER A 113 -7.92 4.72 13.82
C SER A 113 -9.10 5.23 14.66
N SER A 114 -9.39 4.60 15.79
CA SER A 114 -10.42 5.09 16.73
C SER A 114 -9.97 6.37 17.39
N TYR A 115 -8.70 6.50 17.78
CA TYR A 115 -8.14 7.73 18.33
C TYR A 115 -8.21 8.88 17.33
N VAL A 116 -7.77 8.68 16.08
CA VAL A 116 -7.86 9.70 15.01
C VAL A 116 -9.30 10.08 14.72
N ARG A 117 -10.24 9.12 14.69
CA ARG A 117 -11.67 9.40 14.50
C ARG A 117 -12.31 10.12 15.69
N SER A 118 -11.79 9.91 16.88
CA SER A 118 -12.23 10.60 18.10
C SER A 118 -11.66 12.01 18.23
N GLN A 119 -10.66 12.37 17.42
CA GLN A 119 -10.26 13.76 17.34
C GLN A 119 -11.39 14.54 16.67
N PRO A 120 -11.99 15.54 17.34
CA PRO A 120 -12.85 16.48 16.64
C PRO A 120 -12.01 17.10 15.51
N ALA A 121 -12.62 17.37 14.36
CA ALA A 121 -11.99 18.10 13.27
C ALA A 121 -11.67 19.55 13.73
N SER A 122 -10.70 19.71 14.62
CA SER A 122 -10.45 20.95 15.37
C SER A 122 -9.17 21.63 14.91
N GLU A 123 -8.92 21.68 13.60
CA GLU A 123 -7.83 22.51 13.07
C GLU A 123 -8.02 22.99 11.62
N SER A 124 -8.86 22.36 10.79
CA SER A 124 -9.13 22.85 9.42
C SER A 124 -10.21 23.93 9.34
N ALA A 125 -10.98 24.16 10.41
CA ALA A 125 -12.04 25.17 10.43
C ALA A 125 -11.58 26.54 11.00
N GLU A 126 -10.53 26.60 11.83
CA GLU A 126 -10.07 27.87 12.42
C GLU A 126 -8.99 28.60 11.61
N MET A 127 -8.24 27.94 10.72
CA MET A 127 -7.22 28.63 9.89
C MET A 127 -7.77 29.26 8.59
N VAL A 128 -8.94 28.84 8.12
CA VAL A 128 -9.55 29.38 6.88
C VAL A 128 -10.43 30.60 7.16
N THR A 129 -10.91 30.79 8.40
CA THR A 129 -11.79 31.93 8.75
C THR A 129 -11.03 33.23 9.09
N ASP A 130 -9.72 33.16 9.33
CA ASP A 130 -8.91 34.36 9.64
C ASP A 130 -8.49 35.16 8.39
N ASN A 131 -8.59 34.57 7.19
CA ASN A 131 -8.18 35.20 5.93
C ASN A 131 -9.34 35.65 5.04
N ALA A 132 -10.58 35.65 5.53
CA ALA A 132 -11.77 35.97 4.76
C ALA A 132 -12.39 37.34 5.10
N ASP A 133 -11.61 38.28 5.63
CA ASP A 133 -11.98 39.70 5.63
C ASP A 133 -11.13 40.44 4.61
N VAL A 134 -11.72 40.68 3.42
CA VAL A 134 -11.58 41.84 2.53
C VAL A 134 -12.15 41.44 1.16
N GLY A 135 -13.34 41.96 0.84
CA GLY A 135 -13.71 42.34 -0.54
C GLY A 135 -14.77 41.52 -1.29
N GLU A 136 -15.99 42.07 -1.28
CA GLU A 136 -17.02 42.10 -2.36
C GLU A 136 -18.09 40.99 -2.46
N PRO A 137 -19.33 41.34 -2.86
CA PRO A 137 -20.54 40.66 -2.40
C PRO A 137 -21.27 39.80 -3.46
N ALA A 138 -21.97 38.78 -2.95
CA ALA A 138 -23.22 38.19 -3.41
C ALA A 138 -23.45 37.94 -4.92
N GLU A 139 -23.31 36.68 -5.33
CA GLU A 139 -24.27 36.06 -6.26
C GLU A 139 -24.56 34.60 -5.86
N GLN A 140 -25.86 34.29 -5.76
CA GLN A 140 -26.43 33.02 -5.30
C GLN A 140 -26.22 31.89 -6.31
N ARG A 141 -26.06 30.64 -5.84
CA ARG A 141 -27.04 29.53 -6.01
C ARG A 141 -26.44 28.15 -5.66
N GLY A 142 -26.92 27.59 -4.55
CA GLY A 142 -27.40 26.22 -4.41
C GLY A 142 -26.52 25.04 -4.85
N ALA A 143 -25.78 24.47 -3.89
CA ALA A 143 -25.68 23.04 -3.64
C ALA A 143 -24.98 22.87 -2.29
N VAL A 144 -25.73 22.48 -1.26
CA VAL A 144 -25.10 22.02 -0.02
C VAL A 144 -24.49 20.67 -0.38
N ASP A 145 -23.16 20.59 -0.50
CA ASP A 145 -22.42 19.34 -0.67
C ASP A 145 -22.58 18.51 0.61
N ILE A 146 -23.72 17.84 0.74
CA ILE A 146 -23.95 16.83 1.78
C ILE A 146 -23.40 15.53 1.23
N ASP A 147 -22.34 15.04 1.86
CA ASP A 147 -21.69 13.78 1.52
C ASP A 147 -22.65 12.61 1.78
N VAL A 148 -23.38 12.21 0.74
CA VAL A 148 -24.38 11.11 0.76
C VAL A 148 -23.76 9.80 1.30
N SER A 149 -22.45 9.63 1.06
CA SER A 149 -21.63 8.53 1.56
C SER A 149 -21.57 8.51 3.09
N ALA A 150 -21.47 9.69 3.72
CA ALA A 150 -21.45 9.82 5.17
C ALA A 150 -22.83 9.50 5.77
N ALA A 151 -23.92 10.01 5.18
CA ALA A 151 -25.29 9.81 5.66
C ALA A 151 -25.76 8.35 5.61
N VAL A 152 -25.38 7.59 4.57
CA VAL A 152 -25.70 6.16 4.44
C VAL A 152 -24.98 5.32 5.50
N VAL A 153 -23.76 5.72 5.89
CA VAL A 153 -22.95 5.00 6.88
C VAL A 153 -23.41 5.30 8.31
N THR A 154 -23.90 6.51 8.59
CA THR A 154 -24.48 6.88 9.88
C THR A 154 -25.93 6.46 10.06
N GLY A 155 -26.61 5.99 9.00
CA GLY A 155 -28.00 5.53 9.07
C GLY A 155 -28.99 6.67 9.32
N ASP A 156 -28.61 7.91 8.97
CA ASP A 156 -29.46 9.09 9.13
C ASP A 156 -30.45 9.17 7.97
N LEU A 157 -31.67 8.66 8.21
CA LEU A 157 -32.72 8.56 7.20
C LEU A 157 -33.43 9.90 6.95
N ASP A 158 -33.24 10.89 7.82
CA ASP A 158 -33.91 12.19 7.68
C ASP A 158 -33.18 13.09 6.67
N SER A 159 -31.84 13.00 6.59
CA SER A 159 -31.05 13.68 5.56
C SER A 159 -31.21 13.05 4.16
N LEU A 160 -31.50 11.74 4.07
CA LEU A 160 -31.81 11.05 2.81
C LEU A 160 -33.19 11.42 2.24
N LYS A 161 -34.19 11.68 3.08
CA LYS A 161 -35.54 12.07 2.64
C LYS A 161 -35.60 13.46 2.02
N ALA A 162 -34.66 14.35 2.33
CA ALA A 162 -34.57 15.67 1.71
C ALA A 162 -34.17 15.61 0.22
N TYR A 163 -33.80 14.42 -0.29
CA TYR A 163 -33.37 14.20 -1.67
C TYR A 163 -34.44 13.56 -2.58
N LEU A 164 -35.56 13.08 -2.02
CA LEU A 164 -36.70 12.50 -2.74
C LEU A 164 -37.84 13.51 -2.89
#